data_AF-A0A1C4SZN1-F1
#
_entry.id   AF-A0A1C4SZN1-F1
#
_cell.length_a   1.000
_cell.length_b   1.000
_cell.length_c   1.000
_cell.angle_alpha   90.00
_cell.angle_beta   90.00
_cell.angle_gamma   90.00
#
_symmetry.space_group_name_H-M   'P 1'
#
loop_
_entity.id
_entity.type
_entity.pdbx_description
1 polymer ?
#
loop_
_entity_poly.entity_id
_entity_poly.type
_entity_poly.pdbx_seq_one_letter_code
_entity_poly.pdbx_strand_id
1 'polypeptide(L)'
;MNGLDRTAPTRMPWHGVIVATSLPFDRDLAVDHGAYGDNVAWLAEQGLHGVAPNGSLGEYQTLTYEERDRVVEIAVAHAPEGFTVMPGVGAYGAIEARRHALFAKDAGCQAVMCLPPNAYRADDRAVLEHYAMVASAGLPVTAYNNPIDTKVDLRPELLAKLYAEGFIVGVKEFSGDVRRCYAINELAPGLDLIIGTDDTLLEVGVAGAKGWGRRVPPGLPARLPRPLQRRAGRRSHHRAPALPPAPLRTALGQQDRVRPGDQARPGHDRPHRRGLPAAPPAPGPGDRDRRAVRHPGPHRRGGELTCAPRSVTTRSTRTPKACRPG
;
A
#
# COMPACT_ATOMS: atom_id res chain seq x y z
N MET A 1 5.05 -18.85 -40.64
CA MET A 1 6.25 -18.86 -39.79
C MET A 1 6.31 -17.55 -39.01
N ASN A 2 6.00 -17.67 -37.73
CA ASN A 2 6.32 -16.82 -36.57
C ASN A 2 6.80 -15.38 -36.81
N GLY A 3 5.85 -14.44 -36.73
CA GLY A 3 6.12 -13.08 -36.27
C GLY A 3 6.08 -13.06 -34.74
N LEU A 4 7.21 -13.38 -34.10
CA LEU A 4 7.39 -13.12 -32.68
C LEU A 4 7.65 -11.62 -32.50
N ASP A 5 6.60 -10.90 -32.13
CA ASP A 5 6.67 -9.54 -31.62
C ASP A 5 7.45 -9.55 -30.29
N ARG A 6 8.76 -9.33 -30.37
CA ARG A 6 9.60 -8.99 -29.22
C ARG A 6 9.73 -7.48 -29.22
N THR A 7 9.14 -6.80 -28.22
CA THR A 7 9.71 -5.67 -27.43
C THR A 7 8.64 -4.77 -26.80
N ALA A 8 7.68 -5.33 -26.07
CA ALA A 8 7.22 -4.61 -24.89
C ALA A 8 8.36 -4.70 -23.84
N PRO A 9 8.93 -3.58 -23.34
CA PRO A 9 9.92 -3.67 -22.28
C PRO A 9 9.31 -4.41 -21.09
N THR A 10 9.97 -5.47 -20.62
CA THR A 10 9.55 -6.21 -19.44
C THR A 10 9.55 -5.23 -18.25
N ARG A 11 8.35 -4.90 -17.78
CA ARG A 11 8.15 -4.09 -16.58
C ARG A 11 8.87 -4.77 -15.42
N MET A 12 9.59 -4.01 -14.59
CA MET A 12 10.16 -4.60 -13.38
C MET A 12 9.04 -5.11 -12.48
N PRO A 13 9.22 -6.24 -11.76
CA PRO A 13 8.18 -6.81 -10.91
C PRO A 13 7.55 -5.81 -9.94
N TRP A 14 8.34 -4.91 -9.36
CA TRP A 14 7.89 -3.91 -8.39
C TRP A 14 7.34 -2.61 -9.01
N HIS A 15 7.22 -2.51 -10.34
CA HIS A 15 6.65 -1.34 -11.03
C HIS A 15 5.15 -1.50 -11.26
N GLY A 16 4.45 -0.37 -11.36
CA GLY A 16 3.00 -0.31 -11.54
C GLY A 16 2.25 -0.40 -10.21
N VAL A 17 0.97 -0.75 -10.29
CA VAL A 17 0.10 -0.86 -9.10
C VAL A 17 0.05 -2.29 -8.62
N ILE A 18 0.70 -2.52 -7.48
CA ILE A 18 0.75 -3.80 -6.78
C ILE A 18 -0.16 -3.70 -5.55
N VAL A 19 -1.23 -4.49 -5.52
CA VAL A 19 -2.25 -4.37 -4.47
C VAL A 19 -1.84 -5.15 -3.23
N ALA A 20 -1.75 -4.47 -2.08
CA ALA A 20 -1.68 -5.14 -0.80
C ALA A 20 -3.03 -5.83 -0.55
N THR A 21 -3.05 -7.16 -0.58
CA THR A 21 -4.30 -7.93 -0.51
C THR A 21 -4.74 -8.16 0.93
N SER A 22 -6.05 -8.08 1.18
CA SER A 22 -6.67 -8.67 2.36
C SER A 22 -6.79 -10.18 2.21
N LEU A 23 -6.80 -10.89 3.33
CA LEU A 23 -6.98 -12.33 3.35
C LEU A 23 -8.39 -12.68 3.85
N PRO A 24 -9.26 -13.30 3.04
CA PRO A 24 -10.57 -13.73 3.50
C PRO A 24 -10.46 -14.97 4.40
N PHE A 25 -11.34 -15.04 5.40
CA PHE A 25 -11.46 -16.17 6.31
C PHE A 25 -12.90 -16.67 6.35
N ASP A 26 -13.08 -17.97 6.58
CA ASP A 26 -14.38 -18.58 6.77
C ASP A 26 -14.94 -18.38 8.19
N ARG A 27 -16.05 -19.05 8.51
CA ARG A 27 -16.72 -18.92 9.81
C ARG A 27 -15.94 -19.56 10.96
N ASP A 28 -15.08 -20.53 10.64
CA ASP A 28 -14.21 -21.21 11.59
C ASP A 28 -12.82 -20.55 11.66
N LEU A 29 -12.66 -19.45 10.91
CA LEU A 29 -11.48 -18.60 10.85
C LEU A 29 -10.29 -19.31 10.22
N ALA A 30 -10.56 -20.31 9.38
CA ALA A 30 -9.59 -20.83 8.43
C ALA A 30 -9.53 -19.91 7.20
N VAL A 31 -8.38 -19.88 6.52
CA VAL A 31 -8.20 -19.07 5.33
C VAL A 31 -9.12 -19.58 4.21
N ASP A 32 -9.91 -18.67 3.63
CA ASP A 32 -10.72 -18.99 2.45
C ASP A 32 -9.86 -18.85 1.18
N HIS A 33 -9.14 -19.92 0.86
CA HIS A 33 -8.24 -19.95 -0.30
C HIS A 33 -8.96 -19.77 -1.64
N GLY A 34 -10.22 -20.22 -1.75
CA GLY A 34 -11.02 -20.06 -2.97
C GLY A 34 -11.35 -18.60 -3.21
N ALA A 35 -11.93 -17.95 -2.19
CA ALA A 35 -12.24 -16.51 -2.27
C ALA A 35 -10.97 -15.65 -2.45
N TYR A 36 -9.84 -16.07 -1.87
CA TYR A 36 -8.57 -15.39 -2.08
C TYR A 36 -8.09 -15.50 -3.55
N GLY A 37 -8.14 -16.70 -4.13
CA GLY A 37 -7.79 -16.93 -5.54
C GLY A 37 -8.67 -16.14 -6.50
N ASP A 38 -9.99 -16.15 -6.29
CA ASP A 38 -10.95 -15.37 -7.08
C ASP A 38 -10.65 -13.86 -7.02
N ASN A 39 -10.29 -13.36 -5.84
CA ASN A 39 -9.91 -11.96 -5.67
C ASN A 39 -8.62 -11.61 -6.43
N VAL A 40 -7.62 -12.50 -6.45
CA VAL A 40 -6.38 -12.30 -7.22
C VAL A 40 -6.67 -12.22 -8.72
N ALA A 41 -7.44 -13.17 -9.26
CA ALA A 41 -7.84 -13.18 -10.67
C ALA A 41 -8.64 -11.92 -11.03
N TRP A 42 -9.61 -11.56 -10.19
CA TRP A 42 -10.40 -10.35 -10.37
C TRP A 42 -9.53 -9.09 -10.39
N LEU A 43 -8.57 -8.93 -9.48
CA LEU A 43 -7.67 -7.77 -9.48
C LEU A 43 -6.88 -7.66 -10.79
N ALA A 44 -6.45 -8.78 -11.37
CA ALA A 44 -5.79 -8.81 -12.68
C ALA A 44 -6.73 -8.35 -13.80
N GLU A 45 -7.99 -8.81 -13.82
CA GLU A 45 -9.02 -8.36 -14.78
C GLU A 45 -9.31 -6.85 -14.70
N GLN A 46 -9.09 -6.23 -13.54
CA GLN A 46 -9.25 -4.78 -13.37
C GLN A 46 -8.08 -3.95 -13.92
N GLY A 47 -7.10 -4.60 -14.55
CA GLY A 47 -5.93 -3.96 -15.17
C GLY A 47 -4.89 -3.52 -14.15
N LEU A 48 -4.81 -4.21 -13.01
CA LEU A 48 -3.74 -4.02 -12.03
C LEU A 48 -2.50 -4.80 -12.46
N HIS A 49 -1.38 -4.49 -11.82
CA HIS A 49 -0.07 -4.96 -12.25
C HIS A 49 0.40 -6.16 -11.42
N GLY A 50 -0.09 -6.30 -10.19
CA GLY A 50 0.22 -7.41 -9.32
C GLY A 50 -0.47 -7.36 -7.97
N VAL A 51 -0.14 -8.33 -7.13
CA VAL A 51 -0.58 -8.44 -5.73
C VAL A 51 0.61 -8.61 -4.79
N ALA A 52 0.45 -8.09 -3.58
CA ALA A 52 1.32 -8.31 -2.44
C ALA A 52 0.55 -9.06 -1.33
N PRO A 53 0.60 -10.41 -1.33
CA PRO A 53 0.14 -11.22 -0.20
C PRO A 53 0.97 -10.99 1.06
N ASN A 54 0.50 -11.51 2.20
CA ASN A 54 1.27 -11.60 3.45
C ASN A 54 1.84 -10.24 3.93
N GLY A 55 1.17 -9.14 3.63
CA GLY A 55 1.39 -7.85 4.28
C GLY A 55 0.51 -7.72 5.54
N SER A 56 0.56 -6.57 6.23
CA SER A 56 -0.27 -6.32 7.41
C SER A 56 -1.77 -6.49 7.15
N LEU A 57 -2.25 -6.15 5.95
CA LEU A 57 -3.65 -6.35 5.57
C LEU A 57 -4.02 -7.83 5.32
N GLY A 58 -3.03 -8.65 4.96
CA GLY A 58 -3.17 -10.10 4.82
C GLY A 58 -2.92 -10.85 6.13
N GLU A 59 -2.86 -10.15 7.27
CA GLU A 59 -2.75 -10.72 8.61
C GLU A 59 -1.54 -11.64 8.83
N TYR A 60 -0.40 -11.37 8.16
CA TYR A 60 0.77 -12.25 8.18
C TYR A 60 1.29 -12.61 9.59
N GLN A 61 1.02 -11.78 10.60
CA GLN A 61 1.45 -11.98 11.99
C GLN A 61 0.64 -13.05 12.73
N THR A 62 -0.54 -13.42 12.23
CA THR A 62 -1.45 -14.38 12.87
C THR A 62 -1.49 -15.73 12.14
N LEU A 63 -0.77 -15.85 11.03
CA LEU A 63 -0.73 -17.04 10.20
C LEU A 63 0.46 -17.94 10.57
N THR A 64 0.27 -19.25 10.46
CA THR A 64 1.39 -20.20 10.51
C THR A 64 2.26 -20.08 9.27
N TYR A 65 3.43 -20.73 9.28
CA TYR A 65 4.31 -20.77 8.11
C TYR A 65 3.62 -21.42 6.91
N GLU A 66 2.88 -22.50 7.14
CA GLU A 66 2.15 -23.25 6.12
C GLU A 66 0.98 -22.43 5.56
N GLU A 67 0.26 -21.70 6.41
CA GLU A 67 -0.80 -20.79 5.95
C GLU A 67 -0.22 -19.67 5.07
N ARG A 68 0.90 -19.06 5.47
CA ARG A 68 1.57 -18.02 4.66
C ARG A 68 2.01 -18.56 3.31
N ASP A 69 2.59 -19.74 3.29
CA ASP A 69 3.04 -20.40 2.06
C ASP A 69 1.88 -20.72 1.13
N ARG A 70 0.80 -21.28 1.69
CA ARG A 70 -0.39 -21.62 0.93
C ARG A 70 -1.03 -20.38 0.30
N VAL A 71 -1.03 -19.24 1.00
CA VAL A 71 -1.47 -17.96 0.44
C VAL A 71 -0.62 -17.55 -0.77
N VAL A 72 0.71 -17.71 -0.71
CA VAL A 72 1.60 -17.42 -1.84
C VAL A 72 1.32 -18.34 -3.02
N GLU A 73 1.19 -19.65 -2.78
CA GLU A 73 0.87 -20.63 -3.83
C GLU A 73 -0.44 -20.30 -4.54
N ILE A 74 -1.49 -19.96 -3.79
CA ILE A 74 -2.79 -19.60 -4.35
C ILE A 74 -2.68 -18.32 -5.19
N ALA A 75 -1.94 -17.30 -4.69
CA ALA A 75 -1.72 -16.08 -5.45
C ALA A 75 -1.01 -16.33 -6.78
N VAL A 76 0.03 -17.18 -6.79
CA VAL A 76 0.75 -17.55 -8.02
C VAL A 76 -0.17 -18.34 -8.96
N ALA A 77 -0.91 -19.32 -8.46
CA ALA A 77 -1.77 -20.16 -9.28
C ALA A 77 -2.91 -19.40 -9.99
N HIS A 78 -3.38 -18.29 -9.40
CA HIS A 78 -4.45 -17.47 -9.96
C HIS A 78 -3.95 -16.18 -10.65
N ALA A 79 -2.65 -15.92 -10.64
CA ALA A 79 -2.04 -14.81 -11.35
C ALA A 79 -1.88 -15.15 -12.85
N PRO A 80 -2.44 -14.35 -13.78
CA PRO A 80 -2.18 -14.55 -15.20
C PRO A 80 -0.73 -14.20 -15.56
N GLU A 81 -0.28 -14.63 -16.73
CA GLU A 81 1.06 -14.32 -17.23
C GLU A 81 1.34 -12.80 -17.21
N GLY A 82 2.50 -12.41 -16.68
CA GLY A 82 2.89 -11.00 -16.56
C GLY A 82 2.28 -10.25 -15.36
N PHE A 83 1.42 -10.89 -14.56
CA PHE A 83 0.92 -10.35 -13.30
C PHE A 83 1.87 -10.67 -12.15
N THR A 84 2.31 -9.65 -11.42
CA THR A 84 3.32 -9.83 -10.38
C THR A 84 2.72 -10.40 -9.09
N VAL A 85 3.37 -11.39 -8.50
CA VAL A 85 3.16 -11.79 -7.10
C VAL A 85 4.42 -11.41 -6.30
N MET A 86 4.26 -10.48 -5.36
CA MET A 86 5.34 -9.95 -4.52
C MET A 86 4.97 -10.07 -3.03
N PRO A 87 5.15 -11.25 -2.41
CA PRO A 87 4.72 -11.46 -1.04
C PRO A 87 5.55 -10.68 -0.03
N GLY A 88 4.90 -10.31 1.07
CA GLY A 88 5.54 -9.84 2.29
C GLY A 88 6.29 -10.97 2.99
N VAL A 89 7.58 -10.78 3.22
CA VAL A 89 8.46 -11.74 3.91
C VAL A 89 8.87 -11.28 5.31
N GLY A 90 8.23 -10.23 5.82
CA GLY A 90 8.43 -9.77 7.19
C GLY A 90 8.22 -10.90 8.19
N ALA A 91 9.10 -10.96 9.18
CA ALA A 91 9.13 -11.93 10.26
C ALA A 91 9.88 -11.31 11.45
N TYR A 92 9.79 -11.93 12.63
CA TYR A 92 10.49 -11.44 13.83
C TYR A 92 12.02 -11.46 13.69
N GLY A 93 12.56 -12.33 12.83
CA GLY A 93 14.00 -12.48 12.63
C GLY A 93 14.40 -12.71 11.17
N ALA A 94 15.68 -12.48 10.89
CA ALA A 94 16.25 -12.60 9.55
C ALA A 94 16.21 -14.03 8.98
N ILE A 95 16.37 -15.05 9.83
CA ILE A 95 16.35 -16.47 9.43
C ILE A 95 14.98 -16.84 8.85
N GLU A 96 13.91 -16.47 9.55
CA GLU A 96 12.54 -16.73 9.13
C GLU A 96 12.17 -15.89 7.90
N ALA A 97 12.57 -14.61 7.85
CA ALA A 97 12.36 -13.76 6.69
C ALA A 97 13.03 -14.35 5.42
N ARG A 98 14.26 -14.85 5.55
CA ARG A 98 14.97 -15.56 4.48
C ARG A 98 14.25 -16.83 4.07
N ARG A 99 13.70 -17.60 5.02
CA ARG A 99 12.91 -18.81 4.72
C ARG A 99 11.69 -18.48 3.87
N HIS A 100 10.95 -17.41 4.20
CA HIS A 100 9.83 -16.97 3.36
C HIS A 100 10.28 -16.45 1.98
N ALA A 101 11.44 -15.79 1.90
CA ALA A 101 11.98 -15.35 0.61
C ALA A 101 12.44 -16.52 -0.28
N LEU A 102 13.03 -17.57 0.30
CA LEU A 102 13.36 -18.81 -0.41
C LEU A 102 12.10 -19.51 -0.92
N PHE A 103 11.08 -19.66 -0.07
CA PHE A 103 9.80 -20.22 -0.49
C PHE A 103 9.16 -19.41 -1.63
N ALA A 104 9.14 -18.09 -1.52
CA ALA A 104 8.59 -17.22 -2.57
C ALA A 104 9.31 -17.42 -3.91
N LYS A 105 10.65 -17.57 -3.89
CA LYS A 105 11.44 -17.87 -5.08
C LYS A 105 11.07 -19.24 -5.67
N ASP A 106 11.00 -20.28 -4.85
CA ASP A 106 10.67 -21.64 -5.30
C ASP A 106 9.25 -21.74 -5.84
N ALA A 107 8.31 -20.96 -5.27
CA ALA A 107 6.94 -20.81 -5.76
C ALA A 107 6.82 -19.98 -7.05
N GLY A 108 7.91 -19.40 -7.57
CA GLY A 108 7.92 -18.63 -8.82
C GLY A 108 7.52 -17.16 -8.69
N CYS A 109 7.52 -16.59 -7.47
CA CYS A 109 7.34 -15.15 -7.27
C CYS A 109 8.50 -14.36 -7.91
N GLN A 110 8.24 -13.11 -8.31
CA GLN A 110 9.21 -12.32 -9.08
C GLN A 110 10.00 -11.32 -8.22
N ALA A 111 9.51 -11.01 -7.02
CA ALA A 111 10.15 -10.16 -6.03
C ALA A 111 9.55 -10.45 -4.65
N VAL A 112 10.16 -9.91 -3.59
CA VAL A 112 9.59 -9.91 -2.23
C VAL A 112 9.57 -8.50 -1.64
N MET A 113 8.70 -8.30 -0.67
CA MET A 113 8.67 -7.08 0.13
C MET A 113 9.06 -7.37 1.57
N CYS A 114 10.09 -6.69 2.07
CA CYS A 114 10.69 -6.96 3.38
C CYS A 114 10.63 -5.73 4.28
N LEU A 115 9.99 -5.87 5.44
CA LEU A 115 10.07 -4.92 6.54
C LEU A 115 11.49 -4.96 7.15
N PRO A 116 11.94 -3.88 7.83
CA PRO A 116 13.07 -4.01 8.74
C PRO A 116 12.76 -4.99 9.87
N PRO A 117 13.78 -5.49 10.60
CA PRO A 117 13.57 -6.23 11.84
C PRO A 117 12.64 -5.46 12.77
N ASN A 118 11.58 -6.11 13.27
CA ASN A 118 10.54 -5.47 14.07
C ASN A 118 10.28 -6.15 15.42
N ALA A 119 11.11 -7.13 15.82
CA ALA A 119 11.08 -7.70 17.16
C ALA A 119 11.49 -6.70 18.25
N TYR A 120 12.43 -5.80 17.91
CA TYR A 120 12.92 -4.72 18.75
C TYR A 120 13.42 -3.58 17.86
N ARG A 121 13.75 -2.44 18.47
CA ARG A 121 14.33 -1.30 17.76
C ARG A 121 15.77 -1.60 17.35
N ALA A 122 15.94 -2.16 16.16
CA ALA A 122 17.23 -2.51 15.60
C ALA A 122 18.10 -1.29 15.28
N ASP A 123 19.41 -1.47 15.37
CA ASP A 123 20.42 -0.50 14.90
C ASP A 123 20.72 -0.71 13.40
N ASP A 124 21.47 0.23 12.80
CA ASP A 124 21.80 0.18 11.37
C ASP A 124 22.53 -1.12 10.98
N ARG A 125 23.38 -1.67 11.86
CA ARG A 125 24.14 -2.90 11.61
C ARG A 125 23.21 -4.11 11.51
N ALA A 126 22.29 -4.26 12.47
CA ALA A 126 21.32 -5.33 12.47
C ALA A 126 20.36 -5.23 11.27
N VAL A 127 20.01 -4.01 10.84
CA VAL A 127 19.22 -3.80 9.61
C VAL A 127 20.00 -4.28 8.37
N LEU A 128 21.27 -3.91 8.24
CA LEU A 128 22.12 -4.35 7.13
C LEU A 128 22.24 -5.89 7.08
N GLU A 129 22.53 -6.52 8.22
CA GLU A 129 22.64 -7.98 8.33
C GLU A 129 21.31 -8.69 8.00
N HIS A 130 20.18 -8.12 8.42
CA HIS A 130 18.85 -8.65 8.10
C HIS A 130 18.57 -8.63 6.59
N TYR A 131 18.77 -7.49 5.94
CA TYR A 131 18.54 -7.37 4.50
C TYR A 131 19.53 -8.19 3.69
N ALA A 132 20.80 -8.29 4.11
CA ALA A 132 21.79 -9.19 3.49
C ALA A 132 21.31 -10.66 3.54
N MET A 133 20.80 -11.10 4.70
CA MET A 133 20.29 -12.46 4.86
C MET A 133 19.08 -12.73 3.98
N VAL A 134 18.13 -11.80 3.90
CA VAL A 134 16.95 -11.94 3.02
C VAL A 134 17.36 -11.93 1.54
N ALA A 135 18.24 -11.01 1.13
CA ALA A 135 18.75 -10.91 -0.23
C ALA A 135 19.51 -12.16 -0.68
N SER A 136 20.15 -12.90 0.25
CA SER A 136 20.82 -14.18 -0.04
C SER A 136 19.90 -15.27 -0.61
N ALA A 137 18.58 -15.11 -0.53
CA ALA A 137 17.64 -16.00 -1.23
C ALA A 137 17.77 -15.90 -2.76
N GLY A 138 18.32 -14.80 -3.28
CA GLY A 138 18.54 -14.58 -4.71
C GLY A 138 17.29 -14.14 -5.46
N LEU A 139 16.37 -13.46 -4.77
CA LEU A 139 15.18 -12.85 -5.35
C LEU A 139 15.21 -11.33 -5.10
N PRO A 140 14.78 -10.47 -6.04
CA PRO A 140 14.77 -9.02 -5.83
C PRO A 140 13.97 -8.62 -4.58
N VAL A 141 14.60 -7.82 -3.71
CA VAL A 141 14.00 -7.37 -2.45
C VAL A 141 13.59 -5.90 -2.55
N THR A 142 12.32 -5.61 -2.29
CA THR A 142 11.86 -4.25 -2.02
C THR A 142 11.82 -4.04 -0.51
N ALA A 143 12.51 -3.02 -0.01
CA ALA A 143 12.38 -2.62 1.38
C ALA A 143 10.97 -2.05 1.63
N TYR A 144 10.42 -2.24 2.81
CA TYR A 144 9.19 -1.60 3.26
C TYR A 144 9.51 -0.74 4.48
N ASN A 145 9.64 0.58 4.27
CA ASN A 145 9.83 1.52 5.36
C ASN A 145 8.47 1.90 5.97
N ASN A 146 8.21 1.46 7.20
CA ASN A 146 7.05 1.84 8.00
C ASN A 146 7.47 2.10 9.46
N PRO A 147 8.11 3.25 9.74
CA PRO A 147 8.65 3.54 11.06
C PRO A 147 7.56 3.67 12.14
N ILE A 148 6.31 3.91 11.73
CA ILE A 148 5.16 4.02 12.62
C ILE A 148 4.91 2.69 13.31
N ASP A 149 4.91 1.59 12.57
CA ASP A 149 4.61 0.25 13.10
C ASP A 149 5.87 -0.49 13.56
N THR A 150 6.97 -0.41 12.81
CA THR A 150 8.18 -1.20 13.10
C THR A 150 9.08 -0.59 14.17
N LYS A 151 8.91 0.71 14.45
CA LYS A 151 9.83 1.52 15.29
C LYS A 151 11.28 1.58 14.79
N VAL A 152 11.54 1.08 13.59
CA VAL A 152 12.82 1.16 12.88
C VAL A 152 12.60 1.98 11.62
N ASP A 153 13.27 3.13 11.53
CA ASP A 153 13.20 4.01 10.37
C ASP A 153 14.34 3.71 9.40
N LEU A 154 13.98 3.26 8.19
CA LEU A 154 14.89 3.14 7.07
C LEU A 154 15.15 4.54 6.49
N ARG A 155 15.99 5.31 7.19
CA ARG A 155 16.43 6.65 6.79
C ARG A 155 17.02 6.65 5.38
N PRO A 156 16.94 7.76 4.61
CA PRO A 156 17.49 7.82 3.26
C PRO A 156 18.94 7.35 3.14
N GLU A 157 19.79 7.68 4.12
CA GLU A 157 21.19 7.26 4.15
C GLU A 157 21.35 5.75 4.36
N LEU A 158 20.48 5.14 5.17
CA LEU A 158 20.47 3.69 5.39
C LEU A 158 19.94 2.96 4.16
N LEU A 159 18.90 3.47 3.51
CA LEU A 159 18.39 2.95 2.24
C LEU A 159 19.45 3.01 1.14
N ALA A 160 20.21 4.11 1.07
CA ALA A 160 21.30 4.25 0.12
C ALA A 160 22.42 3.21 0.37
N LYS A 161 22.76 2.94 1.63
CA LYS A 161 23.70 1.86 1.99
C LYS A 161 23.16 0.48 1.58
N LEU A 162 21.91 0.16 1.94
CA LEU A 162 21.26 -1.10 1.56
C LEU A 162 21.26 -1.33 0.04
N TYR A 163 21.00 -0.26 -0.72
CA TYR A 163 21.03 -0.28 -2.18
C TYR A 163 22.45 -0.45 -2.74
N ALA A 164 23.43 0.28 -2.19
CA ALA A 164 24.83 0.20 -2.62
C ALA A 164 25.44 -1.20 -2.42
N GLU A 165 25.04 -1.90 -1.36
CA GLU A 165 25.42 -3.30 -1.11
C GLU A 165 24.66 -4.31 -1.99
N GLY A 166 23.70 -3.85 -2.80
CA GLY A 166 22.89 -4.69 -3.67
C GLY A 166 21.82 -5.51 -2.95
N PHE A 167 21.51 -5.19 -1.69
CA PHE A 167 20.53 -5.96 -0.90
C PHE A 167 19.08 -5.64 -1.27
N ILE A 168 18.81 -4.46 -1.82
CA ILE A 168 17.46 -4.02 -2.21
C ILE A 168 17.46 -3.39 -3.59
N VAL A 169 16.32 -3.47 -4.29
CA VAL A 169 16.10 -2.89 -5.62
C VAL A 169 15.10 -1.73 -5.61
N GLY A 170 14.33 -1.60 -4.54
CA GLY A 170 13.35 -0.54 -4.36
C GLY A 170 12.92 -0.39 -2.92
N VAL A 171 12.14 0.65 -2.62
CA VAL A 171 11.57 0.90 -1.30
C VAL A 171 10.12 1.35 -1.40
N LYS A 172 9.23 0.66 -0.66
CA LYS A 172 7.90 1.15 -0.32
C LYS A 172 8.01 2.13 0.84
N GLU A 173 7.89 3.42 0.55
CA GLU A 173 7.97 4.49 1.55
C GLU A 173 6.59 4.77 2.16
N PHE A 174 6.44 4.46 3.44
CA PHE A 174 5.21 4.59 4.22
C PHE A 174 5.40 5.50 5.45
N SER A 175 6.44 6.34 5.46
CA SER A 175 6.65 7.31 6.54
C SER A 175 5.63 8.47 6.52
N GLY A 176 5.01 8.72 5.36
CA GLY A 176 4.16 9.89 5.10
C GLY A 176 4.93 11.18 4.81
N ASP A 177 6.26 11.19 4.96
CA ASP A 177 7.10 12.35 4.65
C ASP A 177 7.63 12.29 3.22
N VAL A 178 6.93 12.97 2.32
CA VAL A 178 7.24 13.04 0.89
C VAL A 178 8.61 13.64 0.59
N ARG A 179 9.18 14.46 1.50
CA ARG A 179 10.50 15.10 1.30
C ARG A 179 11.60 14.06 1.26
N ARG A 180 11.44 12.96 1.99
CA ARG A 180 12.40 11.85 2.04
C ARG A 180 12.57 11.19 0.68
N CYS A 181 11.55 11.19 -0.17
CA CYS A 181 11.62 10.62 -1.52
C CYS A 181 12.67 11.35 -2.38
N TYR A 182 12.79 12.67 -2.24
CA TYR A 182 13.83 13.44 -2.94
C TYR A 182 15.23 13.08 -2.42
N ALA A 183 15.42 13.03 -1.10
CA ALA A 183 16.69 12.62 -0.50
C ALA A 183 17.10 11.20 -0.91
N ILE A 184 16.15 10.26 -0.97
CA ILE A 184 16.40 8.89 -1.45
C ILE A 184 16.88 8.92 -2.91
N ASN A 185 16.22 9.67 -3.80
CA ASN A 185 16.64 9.78 -5.20
C ASN A 185 18.02 10.43 -5.36
N GLU A 186 18.38 11.39 -4.51
CA GLU A 186 19.70 12.06 -4.54
C GLU A 186 20.80 11.12 -4.07
N LEU A 187 20.58 10.40 -2.97
CA LEU A 187 21.56 9.50 -2.36
C LEU A 187 21.66 8.15 -3.08
N ALA A 188 20.59 7.69 -3.70
CA ALA A 188 20.51 6.42 -4.43
C ALA A 188 19.64 6.55 -5.70
N PRO A 189 20.13 7.19 -6.77
CA PRO A 189 19.35 7.45 -7.99
C PRO A 189 18.79 6.23 -8.72
N GLY A 190 19.28 5.02 -8.41
CA GLY A 190 18.80 3.76 -8.97
C GLY A 190 17.86 2.96 -8.06
N LEU A 191 17.64 3.40 -6.82
CA LEU A 191 16.71 2.75 -5.90
C LEU A 191 15.27 3.16 -6.26
N ASP A 192 14.47 2.21 -6.76
CA ASP A 192 13.12 2.53 -7.20
C ASP A 192 12.18 2.84 -6.03
N LEU A 193 11.50 3.99 -6.11
CA LEU A 193 10.47 4.37 -5.15
C LEU A 193 9.12 3.71 -5.46
N ILE A 194 8.49 3.18 -4.42
CA ILE A 194 7.13 2.62 -4.42
C ILE A 194 6.30 3.44 -3.43
N ILE A 195 5.16 3.94 -3.91
CA ILE A 195 4.23 4.74 -3.10
C ILE A 195 3.62 3.83 -2.02
N GLY A 196 3.82 4.20 -0.75
CA GLY A 196 3.29 3.45 0.38
C GLY A 196 1.90 3.89 0.82
N THR A 197 1.62 5.20 0.85
CA THR A 197 0.33 5.74 1.30
C THR A 197 -0.47 6.33 0.15
N ASP A 198 -1.78 6.13 0.15
CA ASP A 198 -2.64 6.58 -0.94
C ASP A 198 -2.84 8.11 -0.92
N ASP A 199 -2.68 8.74 0.24
CA ASP A 199 -2.85 10.19 0.43
C ASP A 199 -1.63 11.02 -0.02
N THR A 200 -0.47 10.39 -0.26
CA THR A 200 0.73 11.03 -0.82
C THR A 200 1.01 10.63 -2.27
N LEU A 201 0.02 9.98 -2.92
CA LEU A 201 0.13 9.44 -4.27
C LEU A 201 0.64 10.46 -5.30
N LEU A 202 0.15 11.71 -5.23
CA LEU A 202 0.53 12.73 -6.19
C LEU A 202 1.97 13.17 -5.99
N GLU A 203 2.35 13.47 -4.75
CA GLU A 203 3.63 14.01 -4.34
C GLU A 203 4.75 13.00 -4.59
N VAL A 204 4.57 11.75 -4.14
CA VAL A 204 5.56 10.68 -4.33
C VAL A 204 5.64 10.26 -5.81
N GLY A 205 4.52 10.33 -6.54
CA GLY A 205 4.50 10.17 -7.99
C GLY A 205 5.29 11.26 -8.73
N VAL A 206 5.23 12.51 -8.28
CA VAL A 206 6.03 13.63 -8.80
C VAL A 206 7.51 13.46 -8.43
N ALA A 207 7.81 12.90 -7.26
CA ALA A 207 9.16 12.51 -6.87
C ALA A 207 9.72 11.32 -7.69
N GLY A 208 8.96 10.77 -8.65
CA GLY A 208 9.49 9.83 -9.64
C GLY A 208 9.24 8.36 -9.35
N ALA A 209 8.37 8.04 -8.38
CA ALA A 209 8.01 6.67 -8.04
C ALA A 209 7.53 5.84 -9.24
N LYS A 210 7.95 4.57 -9.25
CA LYS A 210 7.67 3.60 -10.31
C LYS A 210 6.58 2.60 -9.93
N GLY A 211 6.37 2.41 -8.63
CA GLY A 211 5.36 1.49 -8.09
C GLY A 211 4.38 2.18 -7.15
N TRP A 212 3.25 1.53 -6.91
CA TRP A 212 2.28 1.91 -5.89
C TRP A 212 1.75 0.66 -5.17
N GLY A 213 2.08 0.56 -3.88
CA GLY A 213 1.59 -0.49 -2.98
C GLY A 213 0.18 -0.18 -2.47
N ARG A 214 -0.79 -0.16 -3.38
CA ARG A 214 -2.15 0.32 -3.12
C ARG A 214 -2.90 -0.58 -2.14
N ARG A 215 -3.61 0.03 -1.19
CA ARG A 215 -4.68 -0.65 -0.45
C ARG A 215 -5.98 -0.54 -1.24
N VAL A 216 -6.70 -1.65 -1.41
CA VAL A 216 -8.07 -1.61 -1.96
C VAL A 216 -9.04 -1.93 -0.85
N PRO A 217 -9.74 -0.93 -0.27
CA PRO A 217 -10.82 -1.21 0.66
C PRO A 217 -11.96 -1.95 -0.04
N PRO A 218 -12.72 -2.81 0.66
CA PRO A 218 -13.90 -3.45 0.10
C PRO A 218 -14.86 -2.40 -0.50
N GLY A 219 -15.24 -2.56 -1.77
CA GLY A 219 -16.27 -1.74 -2.43
C GLY A 219 -15.78 -0.49 -3.19
N LEU A 220 -14.49 -0.17 -3.18
CA LEU A 220 -13.93 0.83 -4.09
C LEU A 220 -13.58 0.21 -5.45
N PRO A 221 -13.79 0.92 -6.58
CA PRO A 221 -13.37 0.42 -7.88
C PRO A 221 -11.86 0.14 -7.90
N ALA A 222 -11.50 -1.10 -8.23
CA ALA A 222 -10.12 -1.49 -8.42
C ALA A 222 -9.48 -0.83 -9.66
N ARG A 223 -10.30 -0.31 -10.59
CA ARG A 223 -9.83 0.42 -11.77
C ARG A 223 -9.06 1.68 -11.39
N LEU A 224 -7.83 1.77 -11.87
CA LEU A 224 -7.05 3.00 -11.87
C LEU A 224 -7.78 4.11 -12.64
N PRO A 225 -7.82 5.36 -12.13
CA PRO A 225 -8.15 6.51 -12.95
C PRO A 225 -7.22 6.58 -14.17
N ARG A 226 -7.79 6.77 -15.37
CA ARG A 226 -7.08 6.83 -16.67
C ARG A 226 -5.80 7.71 -16.67
N PRO A 227 -5.68 8.83 -15.92
CA PRO A 227 -4.45 9.62 -15.87
C PRO A 227 -3.24 8.89 -15.25
N LEU A 228 -3.47 7.99 -14.29
CA LEU A 228 -2.40 7.25 -13.60
C LEU A 228 -1.90 6.05 -14.42
N GLN A 229 -2.80 5.40 -15.18
CA GLN A 229 -2.44 4.32 -16.12
C GLN A 229 -1.42 4.79 -17.18
N ARG A 230 -1.53 6.04 -17.64
CA ARG A 230 -0.63 6.61 -18.66
C ARG A 230 0.76 6.98 -18.14
N ARG A 231 0.92 7.20 -16.82
CA ARG A 231 2.21 7.50 -16.19
C ARG A 231 3.01 6.24 -15.84
N ALA A 232 2.34 5.16 -15.43
CA ALA A 232 3.00 3.89 -15.08
C ALA A 232 3.68 3.18 -16.28
N GLY A 233 3.27 3.50 -17.52
CA GLY A 233 3.77 2.83 -18.73
C GLY A 233 4.74 3.64 -19.61
N ARG A 234 5.14 4.87 -19.23
CA ARG A 234 6.03 5.70 -20.06
C ARG A 234 7.20 6.23 -19.26
N ARG A 235 8.44 5.90 -19.68
CA ARG A 235 9.63 6.69 -19.35
C ARG A 235 9.38 8.10 -19.87
N SER A 236 9.01 9.02 -18.99
CA SER A 236 8.68 10.38 -19.41
C SER A 236 9.47 11.34 -18.56
N HIS A 237 10.46 11.94 -19.21
CA HIS A 237 11.21 13.08 -18.75
C HIS A 237 10.29 14.20 -18.27
N HIS A 238 10.81 14.96 -17.30
CA HIS A 238 10.29 16.20 -16.74
C HIS A 238 9.48 17.02 -17.77
N ARG A 239 8.14 17.02 -17.65
CA ARG A 239 7.19 18.13 -17.93
C ARG A 239 5.80 17.58 -18.26
N ALA A 240 4.93 17.55 -17.26
CA ALA A 240 3.47 17.53 -17.44
C ALA A 240 2.83 18.32 -16.30
N PRO A 241 1.77 19.11 -16.55
CA PRO A 241 1.17 19.98 -15.54
C PRO A 241 0.49 19.17 -14.42
N ALA A 242 0.48 19.74 -13.22
CA ALA A 242 -0.08 19.15 -12.02
C ALA A 242 -1.61 18.97 -12.13
N LEU A 243 -2.13 17.87 -11.56
CA LEU A 243 -3.57 17.68 -11.32
C LEU A 243 -4.02 18.58 -10.16
N PRO A 244 -5.25 19.15 -10.19
CA PRO A 244 -5.73 19.96 -9.08
C PRO A 244 -5.91 19.11 -7.81
N PRO A 245 -5.52 19.63 -6.62
CA PRO A 245 -5.34 18.83 -5.39
C PRO A 245 -6.64 18.40 -4.69
N ALA A 246 -7.77 19.02 -4.98
CA ALA A 246 -8.98 18.90 -4.14
C ALA A 246 -9.85 17.63 -4.29
N PRO A 247 -10.01 16.99 -5.47
CA PRO A 247 -10.91 15.84 -5.58
C PRO A 247 -10.24 14.48 -5.28
N LEU A 248 -8.90 14.40 -5.21
CA LEU A 248 -8.18 13.13 -4.99
C LEU A 248 -8.22 12.69 -3.52
N ARG A 249 -8.07 13.61 -2.57
CA ARG A 249 -8.04 13.29 -1.12
C ARG A 249 -9.35 12.67 -0.63
N THR A 250 -10.48 13.12 -1.17
CA THR A 250 -11.83 12.59 -0.85
C THR A 250 -12.10 11.25 -1.53
N ALA A 251 -11.58 11.04 -2.76
CA ALA A 251 -11.76 9.80 -3.50
C ALA A 251 -10.84 8.65 -3.02
N LEU A 252 -9.69 8.98 -2.42
CA LEU A 252 -8.69 8.03 -1.93
C LEU A 252 -8.85 7.68 -0.44
N GLY A 253 -9.73 8.39 0.29
CA GLY A 253 -9.99 8.18 1.72
C GLY A 253 -8.83 8.64 2.61
N GLN A 254 -9.13 9.19 3.78
CA GLN A 254 -8.11 9.42 4.81
C GLN A 254 -7.63 8.08 5.36
N GLN A 255 -6.32 7.85 5.34
CA GLN A 255 -5.69 6.68 5.93
C GLN A 255 -5.51 6.86 7.45
N ASP A 256 -6.62 6.91 8.20
CA ASP A 256 -6.56 6.96 9.67
C ASP A 256 -6.68 5.55 10.27
N ARG A 257 -5.53 4.88 10.42
CA ARG A 257 -5.34 3.59 11.11
C ARG A 257 -6.11 2.42 10.48
N VAL A 258 -5.61 1.20 10.67
CA VAL A 258 -6.49 0.04 10.62
C VAL A 258 -7.47 0.20 11.78
N ARG A 259 -8.70 0.63 11.51
CA ARG A 259 -9.79 0.49 12.48
C ARG A 259 -10.26 -0.97 12.41
N PRO A 260 -10.35 -1.70 13.54
CA PRO A 260 -11.06 -2.95 13.58
C PRO A 260 -12.51 -2.69 13.11
N GLY A 261 -12.89 -3.21 11.95
CA GLY A 261 -14.24 -3.03 11.38
C GLY A 261 -14.32 -2.42 9.97
N ASP A 262 -13.27 -1.82 9.42
CA ASP A 262 -13.30 -1.25 8.05
C ASP A 262 -13.31 -2.32 6.93
N GLN A 263 -13.47 -3.59 7.28
CA GLN A 263 -13.55 -4.73 6.35
C GLN A 263 -15.00 -5.18 6.04
N ALA A 264 -16.02 -4.52 6.61
CA ALA A 264 -17.40 -4.96 6.43
C ALA A 264 -17.94 -4.60 5.03
N ARG A 265 -18.03 -5.59 4.13
CA ARG A 265 -19.15 -5.63 3.17
C ARG A 265 -20.47 -5.69 3.97
N PRO A 266 -21.59 -5.14 3.48
CA PRO A 266 -22.89 -5.40 4.10
C PRO A 266 -23.17 -6.91 4.01
N GLY A 267 -22.96 -7.62 5.12
CA GLY A 267 -23.04 -9.09 5.19
C GLY A 267 -22.11 -9.77 6.22
N HIS A 268 -21.09 -9.09 6.74
CA HIS A 268 -20.13 -9.67 7.70
C HIS A 268 -20.03 -8.89 9.02
N ASP A 269 -20.99 -9.09 9.92
CA ASP A 269 -20.87 -8.76 11.36
C ASP A 269 -20.67 -10.06 12.14
N ARG A 270 -19.46 -10.64 12.24
CA ARG A 270 -19.22 -11.81 13.12
C ARG A 270 -17.82 -11.84 13.77
N PRO A 271 -17.73 -12.34 15.02
CA PRO A 271 -16.65 -12.05 15.96
C PRO A 271 -15.39 -12.88 15.73
N HIS A 272 -14.27 -12.34 16.22
CA HIS A 272 -12.89 -12.82 16.18
C HIS A 272 -12.63 -14.22 16.78
N ARG A 273 -11.46 -14.80 16.46
CA ARG A 273 -10.99 -16.12 16.95
C ARG A 273 -11.15 -16.18 18.48
N ARG A 274 -11.90 -17.19 18.95
CA ARG A 274 -12.04 -17.53 20.37
C ARG A 274 -10.66 -17.86 20.93
N GLY A 275 -9.96 -16.88 21.51
CA GLY A 275 -8.66 -17.11 22.14
C GLY A 275 -7.77 -15.89 22.37
N LEU A 276 -8.00 -14.75 21.71
CA LEU A 276 -7.21 -13.53 21.92
C LEU A 276 -8.11 -12.38 22.37
N PRO A 277 -7.80 -11.66 23.47
CA PRO A 277 -8.52 -10.44 23.82
C PRO A 277 -8.19 -9.35 22.78
N ALA A 278 -9.15 -9.07 21.89
CA ALA A 278 -9.12 -7.87 21.05
C ALA A 278 -9.58 -6.64 21.86
N ALA A 279 -9.05 -5.47 21.52
CA ALA A 279 -9.50 -4.20 22.09
C ALA A 279 -11.01 -3.98 21.79
N PRO A 280 -11.78 -3.38 22.72
CA PRO A 280 -13.22 -3.22 22.57
C PRO A 280 -13.57 -2.37 21.31
N PRO A 281 -14.70 -2.66 20.65
CA PRO A 281 -15.11 -1.93 19.44
C PRO A 281 -15.34 -0.46 19.76
N ALA A 282 -14.77 0.43 18.94
CA ALA A 282 -15.06 1.85 18.99
C ALA A 282 -16.48 2.12 18.44
N PRO A 283 -17.20 3.14 18.94
CA PRO A 283 -18.49 3.52 18.39
C PRO A 283 -18.37 3.92 16.91
N GLY A 284 -19.31 3.45 16.08
CA GLY A 284 -19.29 3.66 14.63
C GLY A 284 -19.37 5.13 14.19
N PRO A 285 -19.04 5.43 12.92
CA PRO A 285 -19.05 6.79 12.39
C PRO A 285 -20.46 7.39 12.41
N GLY A 286 -20.54 8.65 12.85
CA GLY A 286 -21.79 9.40 12.94
C GLY A 286 -22.39 9.73 11.57
N ASP A 287 -23.66 10.13 11.58
CA ASP A 287 -24.53 10.29 10.40
C ASP A 287 -24.01 11.29 9.32
N ARG A 288 -22.96 12.05 9.63
CA ARG A 288 -22.26 12.94 8.69
C ARG A 288 -21.36 12.19 7.70
N ASP A 289 -20.72 11.10 8.11
CA ASP A 289 -19.77 10.36 7.25
C ASP A 289 -20.48 9.53 6.18
N ARG A 290 -21.73 9.11 6.44
CA ARG A 290 -22.56 8.35 5.49
C ARG A 290 -23.01 9.16 4.27
N ARG A 291 -23.04 10.50 4.37
CA ARG A 291 -23.43 11.38 3.25
C ARG A 291 -22.31 11.64 2.26
N ALA A 292 -21.03 11.48 2.65
CA ALA A 292 -19.88 11.77 1.80
C ALA A 292 -19.61 10.71 0.71
N VAL A 293 -20.14 9.50 0.86
CA VAL A 293 -19.89 8.35 -0.04
C VAL A 293 -20.88 8.27 -1.22
N ARG A 294 -21.95 9.08 -1.22
CA ARG A 294 -22.92 9.11 -2.34
C ARG A 294 -22.53 10.19 -3.34
N HIS A 295 -22.00 9.79 -4.50
CA HIS A 295 -21.96 10.68 -5.65
C HIS A 295 -23.40 10.98 -6.14
N PRO A 296 -23.80 12.26 -6.31
CA PRO A 296 -25.04 12.57 -7.00
C PRO A 296 -24.83 12.34 -8.51
N GLY A 297 -25.66 11.49 -9.11
CA GLY A 297 -25.71 11.31 -10.56
C GLY A 297 -26.19 12.59 -11.28
N PRO A 298 -26.01 12.69 -12.60
CA PRO A 298 -26.29 13.91 -13.33
C PRO A 298 -27.80 14.12 -13.47
N HIS A 299 -28.36 15.11 -12.78
CA HIS A 299 -29.69 15.61 -13.09
C HIS A 299 -29.58 16.73 -14.14
N ARG A 300 -30.08 16.45 -15.36
CA ARG A 300 -30.47 17.50 -16.31
C ARG A 300 -31.81 18.07 -15.87
N ARG A 301 -31.87 19.34 -15.50
CA ARG A 301 -33.03 20.21 -15.71
C ARG A 301 -32.54 21.62 -16.03
N GLY A 302 -33.03 22.15 -17.14
CA GLY A 302 -32.78 23.52 -17.59
C GLY A 302 -33.44 24.54 -16.68
N GLY A 303 -32.96 25.78 -16.78
CA GLY A 303 -33.44 26.94 -16.04
C GLY A 303 -32.27 27.82 -15.59
N GLU A 304 -32.29 29.07 -16.01
CA GLU A 304 -31.25 30.10 -15.87
C GLU A 304 -30.70 30.25 -14.44
N LEU A 305 -29.38 30.49 -14.35
CA LEU A 305 -28.71 30.92 -13.11
C LEU A 305 -28.45 32.43 -13.20
N THR A 306 -29.26 33.24 -12.52
CA THR A 306 -28.91 34.62 -12.17
C THR A 306 -28.06 34.61 -10.89
N CYS A 307 -26.95 35.34 -10.93
CA CYS A 307 -25.97 35.41 -9.86
C CYS A 307 -26.42 36.45 -8.81
N ALA A 308 -26.65 36.03 -7.57
CA ALA A 308 -26.86 36.93 -6.43
C ALA A 308 -25.75 36.71 -5.38
N PRO A 309 -25.06 37.76 -4.91
CA PRO A 309 -23.93 37.62 -4.00
C PRO A 309 -24.41 37.32 -2.57
N ARG A 310 -23.90 36.26 -1.94
CA ARG A 310 -24.08 36.04 -0.50
C ARG A 310 -23.09 36.91 0.27
N SER A 311 -23.65 37.70 1.18
CA SER A 311 -22.97 38.60 2.11
C SER A 311 -22.06 37.84 3.08
N VAL A 312 -20.87 38.40 3.30
CA VAL A 312 -19.92 37.99 4.33
C VAL A 312 -20.35 38.64 5.64
N THR A 313 -20.82 37.85 6.61
CA THR A 313 -20.99 38.32 8.00
C THR A 313 -19.69 38.12 8.77
N THR A 314 -18.99 39.22 9.01
CA THR A 314 -17.89 39.34 9.97
C THR A 314 -18.43 39.25 11.40
N ARG A 315 -17.86 38.38 12.24
CA ARG A 315 -18.13 38.40 13.68
C ARG A 315 -16.97 39.10 14.39
N SER A 316 -17.29 40.32 14.85
CA SER A 316 -16.44 41.24 15.60
C SER A 316 -16.19 40.77 17.04
N THR A 317 -15.11 41.30 17.59
CA THR A 317 -14.42 41.10 18.85
C THR A 317 -15.27 41.31 20.11
N ARG A 318 -14.92 40.59 21.20
CA ARG A 318 -15.02 41.05 22.60
C ARG A 318 -14.25 40.11 23.55
N THR A 319 -13.09 40.57 24.01
CA THR A 319 -12.52 40.32 25.36
C THR A 319 -13.34 41.14 26.38
N PRO A 320 -13.42 40.78 27.70
CA PRO A 320 -12.26 40.89 28.60
C PRO A 320 -12.23 40.02 29.89
N LYS A 321 -11.11 40.21 30.60
CA LYS A 321 -10.83 40.13 32.04
C LYS A 321 -10.18 38.86 32.62
N ALA A 322 -8.93 39.09 33.03
CA ALA A 322 -8.06 38.26 33.84
C ALA A 322 -8.55 38.15 35.30
N CYS A 323 -8.35 36.97 35.89
CA CYS A 323 -8.27 36.77 37.34
C CYS A 323 -6.79 36.58 37.73
N ARG A 324 -6.33 37.32 38.74
CA ARG A 324 -5.08 37.08 39.46
C ARG A 324 -5.33 36.03 40.55
N PRO A 325 -4.34 35.20 40.93
CA PRO A 325 -4.42 34.38 42.12
C PRO A 325 -3.99 35.17 43.37
N GLY A 326 -4.67 34.91 44.49
CA GLY A 326 -4.20 35.19 45.85
C GLY A 326 -3.52 33.97 46.44
#